data_AF-A0A1Q5XHW0-F1
#
_entry.id   AF-A0A1Q5XHW0-F1
#
_cell.length_a   1.000
_cell.length_b   1.000
_cell.length_c   1.000
_cell.angle_alpha   90.00
_cell.angle_beta   90.00
_cell.angle_gamma   90.00
#
_symmetry.space_group_name_H-M   'P 1'
#
loop_
_entity.id
_entity.type
_entity.pdbx_description
1 polymer ?
#
loop_
_entity_poly.entity_id
_entity_poly.type
_entity_poly.pdbx_seq_one_letter_code
_entity_poly.pdbx_strand_id
1 'polypeptide(L)' 'MSAVHYELQYVNGQIEELESTFKTAEEARAHLKSSGLTEWIMAGGKHINPANVISIKVKEA' A
#
# COMPACT_ATOMS: atom_id res chain seq x y z
N MET A 1 -17.58 -6.52 -4.86
CA MET A 1 -16.29 -6.67 -4.17
C MET A 1 -15.69 -5.28 -4.12
N SER A 2 -15.48 -4.76 -2.93
CA SER A 2 -14.86 -3.46 -2.70
C SER A 2 -13.38 -3.53 -3.08
N ALA A 3 -12.93 -2.62 -3.93
CA ALA A 3 -11.52 -2.54 -4.30
C ALA A 3 -10.74 -1.91 -3.13
N VAL A 4 -9.67 -2.56 -2.71
CA VAL A 4 -8.81 -2.09 -1.63
C VAL A 4 -7.79 -1.15 -2.22
N HIS A 5 -7.59 0.01 -1.60
CA HIS A 5 -6.63 1.01 -2.06
C HIS A 5 -5.59 1.30 -0.99
N TYR A 6 -4.34 1.49 -1.42
CA TYR A 6 -3.27 2.02 -0.60
C TYR A 6 -3.14 3.51 -0.86
N GLU A 7 -3.30 4.32 0.20
CA GLU A 7 -2.86 5.71 0.21
C GLU A 7 -1.43 5.75 0.73
N LEU A 8 -0.50 6.12 -0.16
CA LEU A 8 0.92 6.14 0.08
C LEU A 8 1.39 7.59 0.14
N GLN A 9 1.97 7.96 1.28
CA GLN A 9 2.59 9.26 1.44
C GLN A 9 4.11 9.09 1.32
N TYR A 10 4.71 9.76 0.35
CA TYR A 10 6.13 9.65 0.07
C TYR A 10 6.96 10.71 0.81
N VAL A 11 8.26 10.45 0.97
CA VAL A 11 9.22 11.35 1.62
C VAL A 11 9.32 12.73 0.95
N ASN A 12 8.99 12.82 -0.34
CA ASN A 12 8.97 14.08 -1.09
C ASN A 12 7.67 14.89 -0.90
N GLY A 13 6.75 14.43 -0.05
CA GLY A 13 5.46 15.07 0.20
C GLY A 13 4.36 14.69 -0.80
N GLN A 14 4.66 13.88 -1.82
CA GLN A 14 3.65 13.38 -2.74
C GLN A 14 2.73 12.37 -2.03
N ILE A 15 1.43 12.44 -2.33
CA ILE A 15 0.45 11.45 -1.91
C ILE A 15 -0.08 10.78 -3.16
N GLU A 16 -0.16 9.46 -3.14
CA GLU A 16 -0.67 8.67 -4.24
C GLU A 16 -1.62 7.60 -3.72
N GLU A 17 -2.72 7.39 -4.43
CA GLU A 17 -3.67 6.33 -4.13
C GLU A 17 -3.62 5.29 -5.24
N LEU A 18 -3.40 4.03 -4.88
CA LEU A 18 -3.23 2.94 -5.82
C LEU A 18 -4.04 1.73 -5.38
N GLU A 19 -4.61 1.03 -6.35
CA GLU A 19 -5.31 -0.21 -6.11
C GLU A 19 -4.34 -1.27 -5.57
N SER A 20 -4.73 -1.92 -4.49
CA SER A 20 -4.00 -3.02 -3.89
C SER A 20 -4.19 -4.30 -4.71
N THR A 21 -3.19 -5.18 -4.70
CA THR A 21 -3.33 -6.52 -5.28
C THR A 21 -4.20 -7.46 -4.43
N PHE A 22 -4.53 -7.06 -3.20
CA PHE A 22 -5.33 -7.85 -2.26
C PHE A 22 -6.83 -7.57 -2.41
N LYS A 23 -7.64 -8.59 -2.14
CA LYS A 23 -9.10 -8.52 -2.26
C LYS A 23 -9.78 -7.90 -1.04
N THR A 24 -9.10 -7.87 0.11
CA THR A 24 -9.62 -7.36 1.38
C THR A 24 -8.60 -6.48 2.10
N ALA A 25 -9.06 -5.50 2.88
CA ALA A 25 -8.13 -4.66 3.64
C ALA A 25 -7.42 -5.43 4.76
N GLU A 26 -8.03 -6.51 5.27
CA GLU A 26 -7.39 -7.35 6.29
C GLU A 26 -6.15 -8.03 5.73
N GLU A 27 -6.22 -8.65 4.55
CA GLU A 27 -5.08 -9.26 3.87
C GLU A 27 -3.99 -8.22 3.58
N ALA A 28 -4.39 -7.05 3.07
CA ALA A 28 -3.49 -5.93 2.80
C ALA A 28 -2.74 -5.48 4.07
N ARG A 29 -3.46 -5.28 5.18
CA ARG A 29 -2.87 -4.89 6.47
C ARG A 29 -1.97 -5.99 7.04
N ALA A 30 -2.38 -7.25 6.93
CA ALA A 30 -1.60 -8.39 7.39
C ALA A 30 -0.29 -8.49 6.61
N HIS A 31 -0.31 -8.29 5.28
CA HIS A 31 0.88 -8.27 4.45
C HIS A 31 1.84 -7.14 4.85
N LEU A 32 1.33 -5.90 4.99
CA LEU A 32 2.14 -4.75 5.42
C LEU A 32 2.78 -4.98 6.80
N LYS A 33 2.03 -5.59 7.72
CA LYS A 33 2.51 -5.92 9.07
C LYS A 33 3.53 -7.05 9.07
N SER A 34 3.32 -8.08 8.26
CA SER A 34 4.17 -9.27 8.19
C SER A 34 5.49 -9.01 7.47
N SER A 35 5.46 -8.27 6.37
CA SER A 35 6.65 -7.93 5.58
C SER A 35 7.50 -6.84 6.27
N GLY A 36 6.94 -6.15 7.28
CA GLY A 36 7.64 -5.10 8.02
C GLY A 36 8.07 -3.93 7.14
N LEU A 37 7.44 -3.76 5.98
CA LEU A 37 7.82 -2.79 4.95
C LEU A 37 9.28 -2.95 4.48
N THR A 38 9.79 -4.19 4.49
CA THR A 38 11.14 -4.51 3.98
C THR A 38 11.13 -4.92 2.51
N GLU A 39 9.98 -5.37 2.01
CA GLU A 39 9.79 -5.78 0.61
C GLU A 39 9.07 -4.70 -0.21
N TRP A 40 9.20 -4.79 -1.53
CA TRP A 40 8.52 -3.86 -2.44
C TRP A 40 7.02 -4.11 -2.42
N ILE A 41 6.25 -3.03 -2.29
CA ILE A 41 4.79 -3.08 -2.24
C ILE A 41 4.27 -3.07 -3.67
N MET A 42 3.52 -4.10 -4.06
CA MET A 42 2.88 -4.16 -5.36
C MET A 42 1.50 -3.49 -5.29
N ALA A 43 1.31 -2.39 -6.02
CA ALA A 43 0.05 -1.64 -6.06
C ALA A 43 -0.09 -0.91 -7.40
N GLY A 44 -1.31 -0.82 -7.94
CA GLY A 44 -1.61 -0.13 -9.20
C GLY A 44 -0.80 -0.63 -10.39
N GLY A 45 -0.42 -1.91 -10.39
CA GLY A 45 0.42 -2.53 -11.43
C GLY A 45 1.90 -2.14 -11.38
N LYS A 46 2.37 -1.48 -10.33
CA LYS A 46 3.79 -1.10 -10.14
C LYS A 46 4.34 -1.60 -8.80
N HIS A 47 5.66 -1.64 -8.70
CA HIS A 47 6.37 -1.95 -7.46
C HIS A 47 6.83 -0.66 -6.78
N ILE A 48 6.54 -0.55 -5.50
CA ILE A 48 6.78 0.66 -4.72
C ILE A 48 7.79 0.33 -3.65
N ASN A 49 8.86 1.13 -3.60
CA ASN A 49 9.87 0.99 -2.59
C ASN A 49 9.37 1.61 -1.27
N PRO A 50 9.10 0.82 -0.23
CA PRO A 50 8.63 1.34 1.06
C PRO A 50 9.64 2.29 1.72
N ALA A 51 10.94 2.22 1.39
CA ALA A 51 11.94 3.13 1.93
C ALA A 51 11.68 4.61 1.57
N ASN A 52 10.93 4.86 0.49
CA ASN A 52 10.53 6.20 0.07
C ASN A 52 9.13 6.59 0.59
N VAL A 53 8.49 5.74 1.38
CA VAL A 53 7.12 5.92 1.87
C VAL A 53 7.17 6.16 3.38
N ILE A 54 6.62 7.30 3.81
CA ILE A 54 6.55 7.69 5.22
C ILE A 54 5.29 7.18 5.92
N SER A 55 4.21 6.96 5.17
CA SER A 55 2.95 6.45 5.71
C SER A 55 2.18 5.68 4.65
N ILE A 56 1.56 4.58 5.07
CA ILE A 56 0.71 3.73 4.24
C ILE A 56 -0.62 3.58 4.96
N LYS A 57 -1.72 3.96 4.31
CA LYS A 57 -3.08 3.68 4.81
C LYS A 57 -3.81 2.75 3.86
N VAL A 58 -4.59 1.85 4.44
CA VAL A 58 -5.43 0.91 3.68
C VAL A 58 -6.87 1.39 3.74
N LYS A 59 -7.45 1.69 2.58
CA LYS A 59 -8.84 2.11 2.39
C LYS A 59 -9.64 1.02 1.70
N GLU A 60 -10.90 0.88 2.10
CA GLU A 60 -11.90 0.04 1.44
C GLU A 60 -12.91 0.98 0.77
N ALA A 61 -13.13 0.81 -0.53
CA ALA A 61 -14.09 1.58 -1.32
C ALA A 61 -15.46 0.91 -1.39
#